data_AF-A0A934E1H2-F1
#
_entry.id   AF-A0A934E1H2-F1
#
_cell.length_a   1.000
_cell.length_b   1.000
_cell.length_c   1.000
_cell.angle_alpha   90.00
_cell.angle_beta   90.00
_cell.angle_gamma   90.00
#
_symmetry.space_group_name_H-M   'P 1'
#
loop_
_entity.id
_entity.type
_entity.pdbx_description
1 polymer ?
#
loop_
_entity_poly.entity_id
_entity_poly.type
_entity_poly.pdbx_seq_one_letter_code
_entity_poly.pdbx_strand_id
1 'polypeptide(L)'
;MRIASSPSVFLVVVVLGSSACREAVQPAASERPEAKVEMPVLVKGPDAGVQVGEEVRIRGKAVNAKLSAAVLADGWLVYCLERQGWPDELVNREITVRGRLERTDDFQARVGPRGEVSQGTAGGDWVLRQCALER
;
A
#
# COMPACT_ATOMS: atom_id res chain seq x y z
N MET A 1 4.91 -11.90 -92.83
CA MET A 1 3.93 -12.85 -92.27
C MET A 1 3.19 -12.16 -91.13
N ARG A 2 1.90 -12.46 -90.96
CA ARG A 2 0.85 -11.66 -90.30
C ARG A 2 0.72 -11.95 -88.79
N ILE A 3 0.26 -10.92 -88.04
CA ILE A 3 -0.59 -10.95 -86.80
C ILE A 3 0.17 -11.38 -85.51
N ALA A 4 0.01 -10.85 -84.29
CA ALA A 4 -1.01 -10.13 -83.51
C ALA A 4 -0.26 -9.48 -82.30
N SER A 5 -0.75 -8.67 -81.37
CA SER A 5 -2.03 -8.07 -80.99
C SER A 5 -1.68 -7.01 -79.92
N SER A 6 -2.37 -5.88 -79.95
CA SER A 6 -2.39 -4.82 -78.93
C SER A 6 -3.24 -5.27 -77.70
N PRO A 7 -3.55 -4.43 -76.67
CA PRO A 7 -2.80 -3.39 -75.94
C PRO A 7 -3.07 -3.40 -74.39
N SER A 8 -2.61 -2.34 -73.71
CA SER A 8 -3.18 -1.73 -72.48
C SER A 8 -2.68 -2.31 -71.15
N VAL A 9 -2.45 -1.55 -70.06
CA VAL A 9 -3.10 -0.33 -69.55
C VAL A 9 -2.08 0.48 -68.72
N PHE A 10 -2.16 1.80 -68.83
CA PHE A 10 -1.53 2.83 -68.00
C PHE A 10 -2.03 2.81 -66.54
N LEU A 11 -1.19 3.10 -65.55
CA LEU A 11 -1.61 4.05 -64.51
C LEU A 11 -0.44 4.82 -63.88
N VAL A 12 -0.69 6.12 -63.83
CA VAL A 12 0.15 7.24 -63.41
C VAL A 12 0.14 7.37 -61.88
N VAL A 13 1.29 7.68 -61.27
CA VAL A 13 1.34 8.24 -59.91
C VAL A 13 2.06 9.59 -59.97
N VAL A 14 1.27 10.64 -59.71
CA VAL A 14 1.54 12.08 -59.70
C VAL A 14 0.69 12.57 -58.50
N VAL A 15 1.08 13.47 -57.59
CA VAL A 15 2.22 14.37 -57.41
C VAL A 15 2.22 14.82 -55.93
N LEU A 16 3.37 15.39 -55.56
CA LEU A 16 3.74 16.20 -54.39
C LEU A 16 2.65 17.05 -53.69
N GLY A 17 2.82 17.22 -52.37
CA GLY A 17 3.03 18.58 -51.81
C GLY A 17 1.97 19.22 -50.89
N SER A 18 2.42 19.55 -49.68
CA SER A 18 2.24 20.85 -48.96
C SER A 18 1.04 21.10 -48.02
N SER A 19 1.43 21.29 -46.74
CA SER A 19 0.93 22.21 -45.70
C SER A 19 -0.33 23.05 -45.95
N ALA A 20 -1.26 23.02 -44.98
CA ALA A 20 -1.59 24.16 -44.12
C ALA A 20 -2.70 23.84 -43.08
N CYS A 21 -2.62 24.57 -41.95
CA CYS A 21 -3.65 24.86 -40.94
C CYS A 21 -3.97 23.82 -39.84
N ARG A 22 -3.36 24.11 -38.68
CA ARG A 22 -3.70 23.72 -37.31
C ARG A 22 -5.19 23.85 -37.00
N GLU A 23 -5.72 22.84 -36.32
CA GLU A 23 -6.68 23.03 -35.23
C GLU A 23 -6.12 22.27 -34.02
N ALA A 24 -5.40 22.99 -33.17
CA ALA A 24 -4.92 22.44 -31.91
C ALA A 24 -6.10 22.39 -30.94
N VAL A 25 -6.81 21.26 -30.91
CA VAL A 25 -7.70 20.93 -29.80
C VAL A 25 -6.81 20.74 -28.58
N GLN A 26 -6.90 21.68 -27.65
CA GLN A 26 -6.19 21.66 -26.38
C GLN A 26 -6.54 20.34 -25.66
N PRO A 27 -5.56 19.53 -25.22
CA PRO A 27 -5.87 18.50 -24.24
C PRO A 27 -6.33 19.23 -22.99
N ALA A 28 -7.59 19.00 -22.61
CA ALA A 28 -8.14 19.44 -21.35
C ALA A 28 -7.12 19.14 -20.25
N ALA A 29 -6.66 20.20 -19.59
CA ALA A 29 -5.81 20.10 -18.43
C ALA A 29 -6.49 19.13 -17.45
N SER A 30 -5.89 17.95 -17.31
CA SER A 30 -6.21 17.02 -16.25
C SER A 30 -5.79 17.70 -14.96
N GLU A 31 -6.74 18.39 -14.31
CA GLU A 31 -6.66 18.69 -12.88
C GLU A 31 -6.65 17.34 -12.17
N ARG A 32 -5.46 16.74 -12.13
CA ARG A 32 -5.16 15.62 -11.25
C ARG A 32 -5.40 16.20 -9.86
N PRO A 33 -6.37 15.67 -9.06
CA PRO A 33 -6.61 16.19 -7.74
C PRO A 33 -5.27 16.18 -7.02
N GLU A 34 -4.81 17.36 -6.64
CA GLU A 34 -3.62 17.51 -5.84
C GLU A 34 -3.98 16.85 -4.51
N ALA A 35 -3.60 15.57 -4.39
CA ALA A 35 -3.87 14.78 -3.22
C ALA A 35 -3.18 15.49 -2.07
N LYS A 36 -3.97 16.24 -1.30
CA LYS A 36 -3.57 16.84 -0.05
C LYS A 36 -3.00 15.71 0.78
N VAL A 37 -1.68 15.69 0.93
CA VAL A 37 -0.98 14.65 1.69
C VAL A 37 -1.30 14.93 3.16
N GLU A 38 -2.47 14.48 3.60
CA GLU A 38 -2.84 14.56 5.01
C GLU A 38 -1.91 13.61 5.76
N MET A 39 -1.09 14.19 6.65
CA MET A 39 -0.17 13.41 7.47
C MET A 39 -0.96 12.42 8.31
N PRO A 40 -0.51 11.15 8.42
CA PRO A 40 -1.21 10.18 9.23
C PRO A 40 -1.36 10.63 10.69
N VAL A 41 -2.50 10.34 11.29
CA VAL A 41 -2.83 10.77 12.66
C VAL A 41 -1.94 10.04 13.66
N LEU A 42 -1.44 10.75 14.68
CA LEU A 42 -0.77 10.10 15.81
C LEU A 42 -1.84 9.55 16.76
N VAL A 43 -1.86 8.23 16.95
CA VAL A 43 -2.91 7.53 17.69
C VAL A 43 -2.41 7.10 19.07
N LYS A 44 -3.32 7.20 20.05
CA LYS A 44 -3.16 6.67 21.40
C LYS A 44 -4.17 5.54 21.63
N GLY A 45 -3.86 4.63 22.55
CA GLY A 45 -4.67 3.42 22.80
C GLY A 45 -6.17 3.67 23.00
N PRO A 46 -6.59 4.67 23.82
CA PRO A 46 -8.01 4.96 24.03
C PRO A 46 -8.78 5.34 22.75
N ASP A 47 -8.09 5.94 21.78
CA ASP A 47 -8.68 6.46 20.53
C ASP A 47 -8.50 5.50 19.36
N ALA A 48 -7.83 4.35 19.56
CA ALA A 48 -7.46 3.42 18.50
C ALA A 48 -8.66 2.86 17.72
N GLY A 49 -9.79 2.65 18.39
CA GLY A 49 -10.98 2.06 17.81
C GLY A 49 -11.56 2.86 16.64
N VAL A 50 -11.51 4.19 16.69
CA VAL A 50 -12.07 5.05 15.63
C VAL A 50 -11.13 5.21 14.43
N GLN A 51 -9.92 4.67 14.51
CA GLN A 51 -8.87 4.76 13.48
C GLN A 51 -8.58 3.40 12.82
N VAL A 52 -9.38 2.37 13.12
CA VAL A 52 -9.25 1.05 12.48
C VAL A 52 -9.50 1.19 10.98
N GLY A 53 -8.61 0.62 10.17
CA GLY A 53 -8.64 0.68 8.72
C GLY A 53 -7.84 1.85 8.14
N GLU A 54 -7.48 2.85 8.95
CA GLU A 54 -6.76 4.05 8.50
C GLU A 54 -5.23 3.88 8.58
N GLU A 55 -4.50 4.66 7.78
CA GLU A 55 -3.05 4.83 7.97
C GLU A 55 -2.81 5.76 9.17
N VAL A 56 -2.04 5.29 10.15
CA VAL A 56 -1.78 5.99 11.41
C VAL A 56 -0.30 6.02 11.73
N ARG A 57 0.06 6.88 12.68
CA ARG A 57 1.35 6.88 13.37
C ARG A 57 1.17 6.47 14.83
N ILE A 58 2.13 5.72 15.35
CA ILE A 58 2.17 5.32 16.75
C ILE A 58 3.59 5.56 17.27
N ARG A 59 3.69 6.28 18.38
CA ARG A 59 4.96 6.52 19.09
C ARG A 59 4.97 5.72 20.38
N GLY A 60 6.05 4.98 20.62
CA GLY A 60 6.21 4.17 21.82
C GLY A 60 7.53 3.43 21.86
N LYS A 61 7.70 2.53 22.83
CA LYS A 61 8.92 1.73 22.96
C LYS A 61 8.91 0.56 21.98
N ALA A 62 10.01 0.35 21.26
CA ALA A 62 10.19 -0.83 20.43
C ALA A 62 10.39 -2.07 21.33
N VAL A 63 9.60 -3.12 21.12
CA VAL A 63 9.72 -4.39 21.87
C VAL A 63 9.57 -5.57 20.92
N ASN A 64 10.19 -6.70 21.25
CA ASN A 64 10.00 -7.97 20.53
C ASN A 64 9.05 -8.84 21.35
N ALA A 65 7.85 -9.08 20.81
CA ALA A 65 6.78 -9.82 21.48
C ALA A 65 6.58 -11.20 20.83
N LYS A 66 5.67 -12.01 21.39
CA LYS A 66 5.44 -13.40 20.95
C LYS A 66 5.17 -13.54 19.46
N LEU A 67 4.38 -12.62 18.88
CA LEU A 67 3.95 -12.69 17.48
C LEU A 67 4.95 -12.05 16.50
N SER A 68 5.53 -10.92 16.87
CA SER A 68 6.34 -10.09 15.97
C SER A 68 7.08 -8.98 16.73
N ALA A 69 7.78 -8.12 15.99
CA ALA A 69 8.11 -6.78 16.45
C ALA A 69 6.83 -6.04 16.89
N ALA A 70 6.91 -5.22 17.93
CA ALA A 70 5.77 -4.46 18.41
C ALA A 70 6.19 -3.10 18.98
N VAL A 71 5.23 -2.19 19.10
CA VAL A 71 5.38 -0.91 19.77
C VAL A 71 4.52 -0.91 21.02
N LEU A 72 5.12 -0.59 22.16
CA LEU A 72 4.43 -0.40 23.43
C LEU A 72 4.27 1.09 23.71
N ALA A 73 3.05 1.60 23.54
CA ALA A 73 2.68 3.00 23.75
C ALA A 73 1.75 3.10 24.96
N ASP A 74 2.22 3.62 26.09
CA ASP A 74 1.41 3.82 27.31
C ASP A 74 0.62 2.57 27.76
N GLY A 75 1.24 1.38 27.67
CA GLY A 75 0.61 0.10 28.03
C GLY A 75 -0.23 -0.53 26.91
N TRP A 76 -0.40 0.16 25.79
CA TRP A 76 -1.03 -0.36 24.58
C TRP A 76 0.02 -1.02 23.67
N LEU A 77 -0.10 -2.33 23.48
CA LEU A 77 0.81 -3.12 22.65
C LEU A 77 0.23 -3.27 21.23
N VAL A 78 1.01 -2.86 20.22
CA VAL A 78 0.63 -2.95 18.81
C VAL A 78 1.67 -3.72 18.03
N TYR A 79 1.26 -4.83 17.41
CA TYR A 79 2.14 -5.72 16.66
C TYR A 79 2.39 -5.22 15.23
N CYS A 80 3.64 -5.25 14.77
CA CYS A 80 4.05 -4.98 13.39
C CYS A 80 4.22 -6.31 12.64
N LEU A 81 3.16 -6.83 12.04
CA LEU A 81 3.09 -8.24 11.60
C LEU A 81 4.05 -8.60 10.47
N GLU A 82 4.39 -7.67 9.58
CA GLU A 82 5.35 -7.93 8.49
C GLU A 82 6.82 -7.80 8.96
N ARG A 83 7.05 -7.60 10.26
CA ARG A 83 8.37 -7.45 10.86
C ARG A 83 8.56 -8.46 11.98
N GLN A 84 9.45 -9.41 11.77
CA GLN A 84 9.74 -10.47 12.75
C GLN A 84 10.26 -9.93 14.09
N GLY A 85 11.10 -8.90 14.06
CA GLY A 85 11.67 -8.28 15.26
C GLY A 85 12.29 -6.91 14.96
N TRP A 86 12.44 -6.10 16.00
CA TRP A 86 13.34 -4.96 16.02
C TRP A 86 14.77 -5.44 16.23
N PRO A 87 15.76 -4.80 15.57
CA PRO A 87 17.16 -5.04 15.87
C PRO A 87 17.48 -4.53 17.29
N ASP A 88 18.48 -5.13 17.93
CA ASP A 88 18.77 -4.94 19.35
C ASP A 88 19.00 -3.48 19.75
N GLU A 89 19.59 -2.69 18.85
CA GLU A 89 19.84 -1.26 19.05
C GLU A 89 18.56 -0.41 19.17
N LEU A 90 17.43 -0.92 18.65
CA LEU A 90 16.13 -0.26 18.73
C LEU A 90 15.29 -0.79 19.89
N VAL A 91 15.54 -2.00 20.39
CA VAL A 91 14.76 -2.57 21.50
C VAL A 91 14.86 -1.66 22.73
N ASN A 92 13.72 -1.38 23.35
CA ASN A 92 13.51 -0.43 24.44
C ASN A 92 13.75 1.05 24.10
N ARG A 93 14.13 1.39 22.86
CA ARG A 93 14.17 2.78 22.39
C ARG A 93 12.76 3.26 22.07
N GLU A 94 12.54 4.55 22.25
CA GLU A 94 11.34 5.19 21.75
C GLU A 94 11.46 5.38 20.24
N ILE A 95 10.45 4.92 19.50
CA ILE A 95 10.36 4.99 18.05
C ILE A 95 8.97 5.46 17.64
N THR A 96 8.86 5.98 16.42
CA THR A 96 7.58 6.22 15.76
C THR A 96 7.48 5.29 14.57
N VAL A 97 6.35 4.59 14.46
CA VAL A 97 6.04 3.74 13.31
C VAL A 97 4.77 4.23 12.65
N ARG A 98 4.64 3.94 11.36
CA ARG A 98 3.41 4.14 10.60
C ARG A 98 2.93 2.83 9.99
N GLY A 99 1.64 2.76 9.71
CA GLY A 99 1.01 1.63 9.02
C GLY A 99 -0.50 1.69 9.10
N ARG A 100 -1.18 0.69 8.53
CA ARG A 100 -2.64 0.57 8.62
C ARG A 100 -3.03 -0.11 9.91
N LEU A 101 -3.82 0.56 10.74
CA LEU A 101 -4.25 0.01 12.03
C LEU A 101 -5.38 -1.01 11.85
N GLU A 102 -5.26 -2.16 12.48
CA GLU A 102 -6.28 -3.20 12.49
C GLU A 102 -6.45 -3.77 13.91
N ARG A 103 -7.63 -4.35 14.14
CA ARG A 103 -7.91 -5.20 15.30
C ARG A 103 -8.35 -6.56 14.81
N THR A 104 -7.72 -7.64 15.29
CA THR A 104 -7.94 -9.00 14.77
C THR A 104 -7.97 -10.07 15.86
N ASP A 105 -8.68 -11.16 15.58
CA ASP A 105 -8.73 -12.40 16.38
C ASP A 105 -7.91 -13.55 15.73
N ASP A 106 -7.18 -13.28 14.65
CA ASP A 106 -6.47 -14.31 13.88
C ASP A 106 -5.50 -15.16 14.72
N PHE A 107 -4.95 -14.56 15.78
CA PHE A 107 -3.98 -15.20 16.66
C PHE A 107 -4.59 -15.82 17.91
N GLN A 108 -5.92 -15.77 18.07
CA GLN A 108 -6.60 -16.29 19.25
C GLN A 108 -6.30 -17.78 19.45
N ALA A 109 -5.96 -18.15 20.68
CA ALA A 109 -5.77 -19.53 21.07
C ALA A 109 -7.08 -20.32 20.91
N ARG A 110 -6.98 -21.54 20.40
CA ARG A 110 -8.12 -22.43 20.12
C ARG A 110 -8.01 -23.67 20.99
N VAL A 111 -9.16 -24.17 21.43
CA VAL A 111 -9.27 -25.43 22.17
C VAL A 111 -9.62 -26.54 21.19
N GLY A 112 -8.80 -27.58 21.14
CA GLY A 112 -9.01 -28.75 20.29
C GLY A 112 -10.01 -29.75 20.89
N PRO A 113 -10.37 -30.80 20.12
CA PRO A 113 -11.40 -31.76 20.51
C PRO A 113 -11.04 -32.60 21.74
N ARG A 114 -9.77 -32.62 22.18
CA ARG A 114 -9.31 -33.33 23.38
C ARG A 114 -8.92 -32.39 24.53
N GLY A 115 -9.30 -31.11 24.44
CA GLY A 115 -8.99 -30.09 25.45
C GLY A 115 -7.58 -29.51 25.35
N GLU A 116 -6.83 -29.82 24.30
CA GLU A 116 -5.55 -29.17 24.01
C GLU A 116 -5.74 -27.69 23.65
N VAL A 117 -4.81 -26.82 24.04
CA VAL A 117 -4.88 -25.37 23.76
C VAL A 117 -3.74 -24.96 22.85
N SER A 118 -4.05 -24.28 21.75
CA SER A 118 -3.04 -23.78 20.81
C SER A 118 -2.24 -22.60 21.39
N GLN A 119 -1.04 -22.38 20.85
CA GLN A 119 -0.13 -21.30 21.28
C GLN A 119 -0.52 -19.92 20.71
N GLY A 120 -1.75 -19.48 20.99
CA GLY A 120 -2.27 -18.18 20.54
C GLY A 120 -2.16 -17.05 21.58
N THR A 121 -2.93 -16.00 21.32
CA THR A 121 -3.28 -14.87 22.21
C THR A 121 -4.70 -15.04 22.75
N ALA A 122 -5.21 -14.04 23.47
CA ALA A 122 -6.60 -13.99 23.89
C ALA A 122 -7.58 -13.53 22.77
N GLY A 123 -7.06 -13.09 21.62
CA GLY A 123 -7.84 -12.38 20.59
C GLY A 123 -7.89 -10.87 20.81
N GLY A 124 -8.50 -10.15 19.88
CA GLY A 124 -8.67 -8.70 19.88
C GLY A 124 -7.36 -7.92 19.80
N ASP A 125 -6.33 -8.53 19.21
CA ASP A 125 -4.98 -7.98 19.10
C ASP A 125 -4.95 -6.75 18.19
N TRP A 126 -4.18 -5.74 18.59
CA TRP A 126 -3.92 -4.56 17.78
C TRP A 126 -2.71 -4.80 16.90
N VAL A 127 -2.87 -4.55 15.61
CA VAL A 127 -1.82 -4.79 14.63
C VAL A 127 -1.69 -3.61 13.67
N LEU A 128 -0.46 -3.35 13.24
CA LEU A 128 -0.15 -2.46 12.14
C LEU A 128 0.26 -3.31 10.94
N ARG A 129 -0.53 -3.23 9.86
CA ARG A 129 -0.11 -3.72 8.55
C ARG A 129 0.80 -2.71 7.88
N GLN A 130 1.70 -3.23 7.05
CA GLN A 130 2.68 -2.44 6.32
C GLN A 130 3.51 -1.56 7.28
N CYS A 131 3.83 -2.11 8.46
CA CYS A 131 4.48 -1.35 9.52
C CYS A 131 5.89 -0.88 9.11
N ALA A 132 6.09 0.43 9.09
CA ALA A 132 7.34 1.08 8.72
C ALA A 132 7.82 2.02 9.84
N LEU A 133 9.12 1.98 10.12
CA LEU A 133 9.77 2.95 10.99
C LEU A 133 9.77 4.32 10.30
N GLU A 134 9.30 5.34 11.01
CA GLU A 134 9.39 6.74 10.58
C GLU A 134 10.77 7.27 11.00
N ARG A 135 11.52 7.81 10.03
CA ARG A 135 12.89 8.30 10.23
C ARG A 135 12.91 9.79 10.54
#